data_AF-A0A125W188-F1
#
_entry.id   AF-A0A125W188-F1
#
_cell.length_a   1.000
_cell.length_b   1.000
_cell.length_c   1.000
_cell.angle_alpha   90.00
_cell.angle_beta   90.00
_cell.angle_gamma   90.00
#
_symmetry.space_group_name_H-M   'P 1'
#
loop_
_entity.id
_entity.type
_entity.pdbx_description
1 polymer ?
#
loop_
_entity_poly.entity_id
_entity_poly.type
_entity_poly.pdbx_seq_one_letter_code
_entity_poly.pdbx_strand_id
1 'polypeptide(L)' 'MKRNIALLQSEKMKKVQALANYYQESIDLPPGKNREAVIKKINESKKEIKEINDILTDIQKKKK' A
#
# COMPACT_ATOMS: atom_id res chain seq x y z
N MET A 1 7.22 -13.46 17.36
CA MET A 1 7.75 -12.75 16.17
C MET A 1 7.17 -13.23 14.83
N LYS A 2 7.13 -14.55 14.51
CA LYS A 2 6.60 -15.05 13.21
C LYS A 2 5.14 -14.63 12.94
N ARG A 3 4.26 -14.61 13.95
CA ARG A 3 2.85 -14.19 13.84
C ARG A 3 2.69 -12.72 13.40
N ASN A 4 3.55 -11.82 13.88
CA ASN A 4 3.52 -10.40 13.50
C ASN A 4 3.99 -10.17 12.06
N ILE A 5 4.92 -10.98 11.56
CA ILE A 5 5.38 -10.89 10.16
C ILE A 5 4.26 -11.32 9.20
N ALA A 6 3.56 -12.41 9.51
CA ALA A 6 2.45 -12.89 8.69
C ALA A 6 1.30 -11.87 8.63
N LEU A 7 0.99 -11.22 9.75
CA LEU A 7 0.02 -10.12 9.81
C LEU A 7 0.44 -8.94 8.92
N LEU A 8 1.67 -8.44 9.08
CA LEU A 8 2.21 -7.35 8.26
C LEU A 8 2.22 -7.68 6.76
N GLN A 9 2.56 -8.92 6.39
CA GLN A 9 2.50 -9.37 4.99
C GLN A 9 1.05 -9.39 4.46
N SER A 10 0.10 -9.84 5.26
CA SER A 10 -1.32 -9.81 4.87
C SER A 10 -1.85 -8.38 4.72
N GLU A 11 -1.52 -7.48 5.65
CA GLU A 11 -1.88 -6.07 5.58
C GLU A 11 -1.29 -5.39 4.35
N LYS A 12 -0.01 -5.65 4.05
CA LYS A 12 0.63 -5.20 2.81
C LYS A 12 -0.15 -5.66 1.59
N MET A 13 -0.51 -6.94 1.51
CA MET A 13 -1.25 -7.48 0.35
C MET A 13 -2.64 -6.84 0.20
N LYS A 14 -3.36 -6.60 1.30
CA LYS A 14 -4.64 -5.88 1.26
C LYS A 14 -4.48 -4.47 0.71
N LYS A 15 -3.44 -3.75 1.14
CA LYS A 15 -3.15 -2.40 0.65
C LYS A 15 -2.70 -2.38 -0.80
N VAL A 16 -1.90 -3.36 -1.24
CA VAL A 16 -1.52 -3.52 -2.65
C VAL A 16 -2.76 -3.76 -3.52
N GLN A 17 -3.70 -4.60 -3.06
CA GLN A 17 -4.95 -4.83 -3.78
C GLN A 17 -5.79 -3.55 -3.87
N ALA A 18 -5.93 -2.80 -2.77
CA ALA A 18 -6.64 -1.52 -2.78
C ALA A 18 -5.98 -0.49 -3.72
N LEU A 19 -4.64 -0.44 -3.73
CA LEU A 19 -3.88 0.42 -4.64
C LEU A 19 -4.16 0.07 -6.12
N ALA A 20 -4.19 -1.21 -6.47
CA ALA A 20 -4.55 -1.65 -7.82
C ALA A 20 -5.97 -1.19 -8.22
N ASN A 21 -6.93 -1.28 -7.29
CA ASN A 21 -8.29 -0.82 -7.52
C ASN A 21 -8.35 0.71 -7.75
N TYR A 22 -7.62 1.50 -6.97
CA TYR A 22 -7.54 2.95 -7.18
C TYR A 22 -6.90 3.33 -8.52
N TYR A 23 -5.89 2.57 -8.96
CA TYR A 23 -5.31 2.77 -10.28
C TYR A 23 -6.34 2.52 -11.39
N GLN A 24 -7.09 1.44 -11.30
CA GLN A 24 -8.17 1.15 -12.25
C GLN A 24 -9.22 2.27 -12.25
N GLU A 25 -9.70 2.68 -11.07
CA GLU A 25 -10.66 3.79 -10.91
C GLU A 25 -10.14 5.09 -11.53
N SER A 26 -8.85 5.38 -11.41
CA SER A 26 -8.24 6.61 -11.94
C SER A 26 -8.13 6.67 -13.47
N ILE A 27 -8.19 5.50 -14.14
CA ILE A 27 -8.15 5.38 -15.61
C ILE A 27 -9.52 5.74 -16.18
N ASP A 28 -10.58 5.29 -15.54
CA ASP A 28 -11.96 5.49 -16.00
C ASP A 28 -12.49 6.91 -15.70
N LEU A 29 -11.76 7.69 -14.87
CA LEU A 29 -12.13 9.05 -14.51
C LEU A 29 -11.48 10.11 -15.44
N PRO A 30 -12.27 11.06 -15.98
CA PRO A 30 -11.72 12.20 -16.70
C PRO A 30 -10.93 13.12 -15.76
N PRO A 31 -10.05 14.00 -16.29
CA PRO A 31 -9.39 15.02 -15.49
C PRO A 31 -10.38 15.86 -14.69
N GLY A 32 -10.11 16.06 -13.40
CA GLY A 32 -10.95 16.86 -12.51
C GLY A 32 -10.86 16.41 -11.05
N LYS A 33 -11.65 17.06 -10.19
CA LYS A 33 -11.63 16.87 -8.73
C LYS A 33 -11.76 15.41 -8.29
N ASN A 34 -12.57 14.61 -9.00
CA ASN A 34 -12.76 13.20 -8.68
C ASN A 34 -11.47 12.39 -8.94
N ARG A 35 -10.82 12.62 -10.07
CA ARG A 35 -9.53 11.97 -10.39
C ARG A 35 -8.43 12.41 -9.44
N GLU A 36 -8.39 13.69 -9.08
CA GLU A 36 -7.44 14.22 -8.08
C GLU A 36 -7.62 13.57 -6.71
N ALA A 37 -8.86 13.36 -6.27
CA ALA A 37 -9.16 12.65 -5.03
C ALA A 37 -8.65 11.20 -5.05
N VAL A 38 -8.82 10.49 -6.17
CA VAL A 38 -8.30 9.13 -6.34
C VAL A 38 -6.77 9.12 -6.38
N ILE A 39 -6.13 10.07 -7.06
CA ILE A 39 -4.67 10.23 -7.06
C ILE A 39 -4.13 10.46 -5.64
N LYS A 40 -4.83 11.23 -4.81
CA LYS A 40 -4.46 11.40 -3.40
C LYS A 40 -4.48 10.08 -2.64
N LYS A 41 -5.55 9.27 -2.81
CA LYS A 41 -5.65 7.93 -2.20
C LYS A 41 -4.54 6.98 -2.68
N ILE A 42 -4.15 7.05 -3.95
CA ILE A 42 -3.02 6.29 -4.53
C ILE A 42 -1.72 6.65 -3.79
N ASN A 43 -1.45 7.95 -3.60
CA ASN A 43 -0.23 8.41 -2.94
C ASN A 43 -0.19 8.02 -1.46
N GLU A 44 -1.31 8.14 -0.76
CA GLU A 44 -1.44 7.69 0.63
C GLU A 44 -1.19 6.17 0.74
N SER A 45 -1.82 5.37 -0.11
CA SER A 45 -1.65 3.91 -0.12
C SER A 45 -0.20 3.49 -0.39
N LYS A 46 0.49 4.18 -1.32
CA LYS A 46 1.92 3.93 -1.58
C LYS A 46 2.79 4.18 -0.35
N LYS A 47 2.51 5.25 0.40
CA LYS A 47 3.25 5.59 1.61
C LYS A 47 3.09 4.50 2.67
N GLU A 48 1.85 4.06 2.93
CA GLU A 48 1.57 3.01 3.90
C GLU A 48 2.22 1.66 3.53
N ILE A 49 2.19 1.28 2.24
CA ILE A 49 2.86 0.06 1.76
C ILE A 49 4.37 0.15 1.97
N LYS A 50 4.96 1.33 1.72
CA LYS A 50 6.39 1.56 1.96
C LYS A 50 6.72 1.42 3.45
N GLU A 51 5.92 1.99 4.35
CA GLU A 51 6.12 1.87 5.79
C GLU A 51 6.08 0.41 6.27
N ILE A 52 5.12 -0.38 5.80
CA ILE A 52 5.06 -1.83 6.11
C ILE A 52 6.29 -2.57 5.57
N ASN A 53 6.73 -2.25 4.36
CA ASN A 53 7.94 -2.84 3.76
C ASN A 53 9.20 -2.50 4.55
N ASP A 54 9.34 -1.27 5.00
CA ASP A 54 10.48 -0.80 5.78
C ASP A 54 10.53 -1.58 7.12
N ILE A 55 9.38 -1.72 7.81
CA ILE A 55 9.27 -2.54 9.04
C ILE A 55 9.65 -4.01 8.78
N LEU A 56 9.12 -4.61 7.72
CA LEU A 56 9.42 -6.00 7.36
C LEU A 56 10.91 -6.21 7.06
N THR A 57 11.53 -5.24 6.38
CA THR A 57 12.96 -5.24 6.05
C THR A 57 13.81 -5.15 7.32
N ASP A 58 13.46 -4.26 8.25
CA ASP A 58 14.18 -4.13 9.51
C ASP A 58 14.07 -5.38 10.38
N ILE A 59 12.89 -6.02 10.41
CA ILE A 59 12.71 -7.30 11.09
C ILE A 59 13.58 -8.40 10.46
N GLN A 60 13.72 -8.43 9.13
CA GLN A 60 14.59 -9.39 8.46
C GLN A 60 16.07 -9.13 8.75
N LYS A 61 16.51 -7.86 8.74
CA LYS A 61 17.90 -7.49 9.07
C LYS A 61 18.29 -7.89 10.49
N LYS A 62 17.40 -7.67 11.48
CA LYS A 62 17.64 -8.04 12.88
C LYS A 62 17.69 -9.55 13.15
N LYS A 63 17.29 -10.38 12.18
CA LYS A 63 17.36 -11.84 12.27
C LYS A 63 18.63 -12.44 11.65
N LYS A 64 19.36 -11.65 10.85
CA LYS A 64 20.73 -11.99 10.43
C LYS A 64 21.70 -11.61 11.52
#